data_AF-A0A8C6VS47-F1
#
_entry.id   AF-A0A8C6VS47-F1
#
_cell.length_a   1.000
_cell.length_b   1.000
_cell.length_c   1.000
_cell.angle_alpha   90.00
_cell.angle_beta   90.00
_cell.angle_gamma   90.00
#
_symmetry.space_group_name_H-M   'P 1'
#
loop_
_entity.id
_entity.type
_entity.pdbx_description
1 polymer ?
#
loop_
_entity_poly.entity_id
_entity_poly.type
_entity_poly.pdbx_seq_one_letter_code
_entity_poly.pdbx_strand_id
1 'polypeptide(L)'
;MDFLCLPAPKSPGEKTRYDTSLGLLTKKFIHLLSESEDGVLDLNRAAEVLEVQKRRIYDITNVLEGIQLIRKKSKNNIQWM
;
A
#
# COMPACT_ATOMS: atom_id res chain seq x y z
N MET A 1 -2.75 -43.78 12.53
CA MET A 1 -1.45 -43.14 12.86
C MET A 1 -1.52 -41.77 12.24
N ASP A 2 -2.32 -40.91 12.83
CA ASP A 2 -2.73 -39.66 12.22
C ASP A 2 -2.15 -38.55 13.08
N PHE A 3 -0.92 -38.17 12.74
CA PHE A 3 -0.27 -36.99 13.31
C PHE A 3 -1.09 -35.77 12.89
N LEU A 4 -1.98 -35.32 13.77
CA LEU A 4 -2.58 -34.00 13.70
C LEU A 4 -1.45 -32.98 13.76
N CYS A 5 -1.08 -32.42 12.61
CA CYS A 5 -0.21 -31.27 12.50
C CYS A 5 -0.96 -30.07 13.10
N LEU A 6 -0.73 -29.81 14.39
CA LEU A 6 -1.17 -28.57 15.01
C LEU A 6 -0.42 -27.41 14.34
N PRO A 7 -1.12 -26.33 13.93
CA PRO A 7 -0.44 -25.16 13.37
C PRO A 7 0.52 -24.59 14.44
N ALA A 8 1.78 -24.41 14.06
CA ALA A 8 2.79 -23.85 14.93
C ALA A 8 2.33 -22.49 15.49
N PRO A 9 2.64 -22.18 16.77
CA PRO A 9 2.30 -20.89 17.36
C PRO A 9 3.00 -19.78 16.57
N LYS A 10 2.21 -18.84 16.02
CA LYS A 10 2.73 -17.70 15.25
C LYS A 10 3.64 -16.87 16.16
N SER A 11 4.84 -16.60 15.68
CA SER A 11 5.80 -15.79 16.44
C SER A 11 5.25 -14.38 16.66
N PRO A 12 5.45 -13.77 17.85
CA PRO A 12 5.00 -12.41 18.12
C PRO A 12 5.86 -11.45 17.29
N GLY A 13 5.38 -11.13 16.08
CA GLY A 13 6.10 -10.30 15.10
C GLY A 13 5.82 -10.64 13.63
N GLU A 14 5.18 -11.77 13.33
CA GLU A 14 4.82 -12.11 11.95
C GLU A 14 3.64 -11.25 11.46
N LYS A 15 3.93 -10.25 10.63
CA LYS A 15 2.91 -9.56 9.82
C LYS A 15 2.20 -10.64 8.99
N THR A 16 0.89 -10.76 9.14
CA THR A 16 0.13 -11.76 8.40
C THR A 16 0.12 -11.43 6.91
N ARG A 17 -0.17 -12.42 6.06
CA ARG A 17 -0.37 -12.19 4.62
C ARG A 17 -1.39 -11.08 4.33
N TYR A 18 -2.37 -10.91 5.22
CA TYR A 18 -3.37 -9.85 5.09
C TYR A 18 -2.78 -8.45 5.37
N ASP A 19 -1.91 -8.33 6.39
CA ASP A 19 -1.31 -7.06 6.81
C ASP A 19 -0.42 -6.43 5.74
N THR A 20 0.04 -7.24 4.78
CA THR A 20 0.86 -6.84 3.63
C THR A 20 0.12 -6.92 2.30
N SER A 21 -1.18 -7.19 2.32
CA SER A 21 -1.98 -7.33 1.11
C SER A 21 -2.09 -6.00 0.36
N LEU A 22 -2.08 -6.08 -0.97
CA LEU A 22 -2.21 -4.89 -1.81
C LEU A 22 -3.52 -4.15 -1.53
N GLY A 23 -4.63 -4.87 -1.30
CA GLY A 23 -5.92 -4.25 -0.98
C GLY A 23 -5.90 -3.42 0.31
N LEU A 24 -5.22 -3.88 1.37
CA LEU A 24 -5.07 -3.11 2.60
C LEU A 24 -4.18 -1.89 2.38
N LEU A 25 -3.06 -2.06 1.67
CA LEU A 25 -2.14 -0.97 1.34
C LEU A 25 -2.83 0.11 0.48
N THR A 26 -3.64 -0.29 -0.49
CA THR A 26 -4.43 0.63 -1.33
C THR A 26 -5.40 1.44 -0.48
N LYS A 27 -6.12 0.82 0.47
CA LYS A 27 -7.03 1.55 1.38
C LYS A 27 -6.29 2.63 2.18
N LYS A 28 -5.14 2.27 2.76
CA LYS A 28 -4.31 3.23 3.51
C LYS A 28 -3.72 4.32 2.61
N PHE A 29 -3.28 3.96 1.41
CA PHE A 29 -2.77 4.91 0.41
C PHE A 29 -3.82 5.94 0.00
N ILE A 30 -5.06 5.50 -0.26
CA ILE A 30 -6.18 6.40 -0.59
C ILE A 30 -6.47 7.36 0.57
N HIS A 31 -6.41 6.89 1.82
CA HIS A 31 -6.57 7.76 2.99
C HIS A 31 -5.52 8.88 3.02
N LEU A 32 -4.23 8.54 2.84
CA LEU A 32 -3.15 9.52 2.76
C LEU A 32 -3.35 10.52 1.63
N LEU A 33 -3.83 10.04 0.47
CA LEU A 33 -4.11 10.90 -0.67
C LEU A 33 -5.32 11.82 -0.41
N SER A 34 -6.37 11.35 0.26
CA SER A 34 -7.53 12.19 0.61
C SER A 34 -7.23 13.28 1.64
N GLU A 35 -6.22 13.06 2.50
CA GLU A 35 -5.76 14.05 3.48
C GLU A 35 -4.68 14.98 2.93
N SER A 36 -4.20 14.72 1.70
CA SER A 36 -3.13 15.50 1.09
C SER A 36 -3.62 16.87 0.59
N GLU A 37 -2.81 17.90 0.82
CA GLU A 37 -3.06 19.25 0.33
C GLU A 37 -3.09 19.27 -1.20
N ASP A 38 -4.08 19.95 -1.78
CA ASP A 38 -4.37 20.00 -3.22
C ASP A 38 -4.52 18.62 -3.90
N GLY A 39 -4.78 17.57 -3.11
CA GLY A 39 -4.85 16.19 -3.57
C GLY A 39 -3.53 15.65 -4.11
N VAL A 40 -2.38 16.19 -3.66
CA VAL A 40 -1.04 15.80 -4.11
C VAL A 40 -0.32 14.94 -3.08
N LEU A 41 0.05 13.71 -3.46
CA LEU A 41 0.79 12.80 -2.59
C LEU A 41 2.21 12.54 -3.08
N ASP A 42 3.18 12.72 -2.17
CA ASP A 42 4.57 12.32 -2.37
C ASP A 42 4.71 10.79 -2.15
N LEU A 43 5.26 10.11 -3.16
CA LEU A 43 5.39 8.66 -3.19
C LEU A 43 6.47 8.12 -2.24
N ASN A 44 7.51 8.90 -1.91
CA ASN A 44 8.50 8.51 -0.90
C ASN A 44 7.87 8.58 0.49
N ARG A 45 7.14 9.67 0.79
CA ARG A 45 6.41 9.81 2.05
C ARG A 45 5.39 8.67 2.22
N ALA A 46 4.64 8.34 1.16
CA ALA A 46 3.71 7.22 1.21
C ALA A 46 4.40 5.89 1.50
N ALA A 47 5.58 5.64 0.91
CA ALA A 47 6.36 4.42 1.18
C ALA A 47 6.82 4.35 2.65
N GLU A 48 7.29 5.47 3.21
CA GLU A 48 7.71 5.57 4.61
C GLU A 48 6.54 5.35 5.57
N VAL A 49 5.42 6.06 5.37
CA VAL A 49 4.24 5.98 6.26
C VAL A 49 3.58 4.61 6.21
N LEU A 50 3.55 3.96 5.04
CA LEU A 50 2.99 2.62 4.90
C LEU A 50 3.97 1.51 5.28
N GLU A 51 5.23 1.85 5.60
CA GLU A 51 6.32 0.92 5.89
C GLU A 51 6.51 -0.13 4.78
N VAL A 52 6.41 0.29 3.51
CA VAL A 52 6.55 -0.59 2.36
C VAL A 52 7.65 -0.13 1.42
N GLN A 53 8.20 -1.08 0.68
CA GLN A 53 9.11 -0.76 -0.41
C GLN A 53 8.40 0.04 -1.49
N LYS A 54 9.12 0.97 -2.13
CA LYS A 54 8.60 1.82 -3.21
C LYS A 54 7.98 1.03 -4.37
N ARG A 55 8.39 -0.23 -4.56
CA ARG A 55 7.77 -1.15 -5.50
C ARG A 55 6.27 -1.36 -5.25
N ARG A 56 5.83 -1.46 -3.99
CA ARG A 56 4.40 -1.63 -3.64
C ARG A 56 3.58 -0.39 -3.94
N ILE A 57 4.19 0.79 -3.75
CA ILE A 57 3.55 2.05 -4.14
C ILE A 57 3.25 2.05 -5.64
N TYR A 58 4.17 1.56 -6.48
CA TYR A 58 3.92 1.47 -7.92
C TYR A 58 2.83 0.47 -8.32
N ASP A 59 2.67 -0.63 -7.59
CA ASP A 59 1.53 -1.53 -7.84
C ASP A 59 0.20 -0.80 -7.66
N ILE A 60 0.11 0.05 -6.63
CA ILE A 60 -1.08 0.84 -6.34
C ILE A 60 -1.26 1.92 -7.40
N THR A 61 -0.22 2.71 -7.69
CA THR A 61 -0.35 3.84 -8.63
C THR A 61 -0.65 3.38 -10.05
N ASN A 62 -0.06 2.27 -10.52
CA ASN A 62 -0.32 1.76 -11.87
C ASN A 62 -1.78 1.36 -12.06
N VAL A 63 -2.42 0.78 -11.04
CA VAL A 63 -3.84 0.44 -11.09
C VAL A 63 -4.68 1.71 -11.09
N LEU A 64 -4.45 2.63 -10.16
CA LEU A 64 -5.23 3.86 -10.04
C LEU A 64 -5.08 4.79 -11.26
N GLU A 65 -3.89 4.85 -11.86
CA GLU A 65 -3.64 5.56 -13.12
C GLU A 65 -4.32 4.83 -14.29
N GLY A 66 -4.27 3.49 -14.34
CA GLY A 66 -4.92 2.68 -15.38
C GLY A 66 -6.45 2.82 -15.41
N ILE A 67 -7.07 3.09 -14.26
CA ILE A 67 -8.51 3.42 -14.16
C ILE A 67 -8.79 4.92 -14.08
N GLN A 68 -7.79 5.76 -14.34
CA GLN A 68 -7.95 7.21 -14.47
C GLN A 68 -8.49 7.89 -13.20
N LEU A 69 -8.03 7.48 -12.03
CA LEU A 69 -8.35 8.16 -10.76
C LEU A 69 -7.25 9.13 -10.32
N ILE A 70 -6.01 8.88 -10.72
CA ILE A 70 -4.87 9.74 -10.42
C ILE A 70 -4.05 10.01 -11.67
N ARG A 71 -3.24 11.07 -11.61
CA ARG A 71 -2.25 11.40 -12.64
C ARG A 71 -0.89 11.70 -12.02
N LYS A 72 0.17 11.56 -12.81
CA LYS A 72 1.50 12.05 -12.44
C LYS A 72 1.54 13.57 -12.50
N LYS A 73 1.88 14.22 -11.37
CA LYS A 73 2.09 15.68 -11.31
C LYS A 73 3.54 16.04 -11.60
N SER A 74 4.48 15.35 -10.95
CA SER A 74 5.92 15.54 -11.16
C SER A 74 6.69 14.29 -10.69
N LYS A 75 8.03 14.35 -10.70
CA LYS A 75 8.83 13.23 -10.15
C LYS A 75 8.46 13.00 -8.69
N ASN A 76 8.18 11.75 -8.34
CA ASN A 76 7.73 11.31 -7.00
C ASN A 76 6.40 11.91 -6.52
N ASN A 77 5.62 12.61 -7.35
CA ASN A 77 4.35 13.20 -6.92
C ASN A 77 3.21 12.81 -7.86
N ILE A 78 2.12 12.33 -7.28
CA ILE A 78 0.86 12.04 -7.97
C ILE A 78 -0.23 12.97 -7.45
N GLN A 79 -1.26 13.19 -8.25
CA GLN A 79 -2.39 14.05 -7.88
C GLN A 79 -3.71 13.36 -8.19
N TRP A 80 -4.72 13.60 -7.37
CA TRP A 80 -6.12 13.37 -7.73
C TRP A 80 -6.45 14.03 -9.09
N MET A 81 -7.26 13.33 -9.87
CA MET A 81 -7.87 13.89 -11.08
C MET A 81 -8.96 14.91 -10.74
#